data_AF-A0A522A0K7-F1
#
_entry.id   AF-A0A522A0K7-F1
#
_cell.length_a   1.000
_cell.length_b   1.000
_cell.length_c   1.000
_cell.angle_alpha   90.00
_cell.angle_beta   90.00
_cell.angle_gamma   90.00
#
_symmetry.space_group_name_H-M   'P 1'
#
loop_
_entity.id
_entity.type
_entity.pdbx_description
1 polymer ?
#
loop_
_entity_poly.entity_id
_entity_poly.type
_entity_poly.pdbx_seq_one_letter_code
_entity_poly.pdbx_strand_id
1 'polypeptide(L)'
;MKLTSAGIDLIKSRESCRLKAYQCPAGIWTIGYGHTGPEVHDNLEITQGEADILLQSDLIIFDAGVSRICPSGTDCQHSAMVSLAYNIGIGNFSRSSVARLHNAEKYAEAAQAFALWNKAAGVVLAGLVSRRAAEAALYLQDAPAENVPNGEGEKPLVASRTINGQAIAGAGAAATAGLSSFKDSAVTRPGWQGTVNDLMPYFDQLKWVVLAVVIFGIGMTLYARWHDRHEGRV
;
A
#
# COMPACT_ATOMS: atom_id res chain seq x y z
N MET A 1 -11.05 -9.95 17.46
CA MET A 1 -11.03 -9.76 16.00
C MET A 1 -12.03 -8.68 15.63
N LYS A 2 -11.55 -7.43 15.48
CA LYS A 2 -12.31 -6.27 14.97
C LYS A 2 -12.03 -6.04 13.47
N LEU A 3 -11.72 -7.10 12.74
CA LEU A 3 -11.33 -7.04 11.33
C LEU A 3 -12.55 -7.12 10.42
N THR A 4 -12.74 -6.12 9.56
CA THR A 4 -13.74 -6.16 8.50
C THR A 4 -13.26 -7.04 7.34
N SER A 5 -14.21 -7.56 6.54
CA SER A 5 -13.89 -8.28 5.31
C SER A 5 -13.01 -7.44 4.37
N ALA A 6 -13.36 -6.15 4.19
CA ALA A 6 -12.57 -5.20 3.42
C ALA A 6 -11.12 -5.06 3.92
N GLY A 7 -10.89 -5.15 5.24
CA GLY A 7 -9.55 -5.18 5.82
C GLY A 7 -8.76 -6.45 5.45
N ILE A 8 -9.40 -7.61 5.55
CA ILE A 8 -8.80 -8.90 5.20
C ILE A 8 -8.50 -8.96 3.69
N ASP A 9 -9.43 -8.53 2.84
CA ASP A 9 -9.29 -8.49 1.39
C ASP A 9 -8.23 -7.46 0.94
N LEU A 10 -8.11 -6.34 1.65
CA LEU A 10 -7.02 -5.38 1.44
C LEU A 10 -5.64 -5.99 1.77
N ILE A 11 -5.54 -6.87 2.76
CA ILE A 11 -4.29 -7.60 3.04
C ILE A 11 -4.04 -8.65 1.95
N LYS A 12 -5.02 -9.50 1.63
CA LYS A 12 -4.92 -10.54 0.59
C LYS A 12 -4.59 -9.99 -0.80
N SER A 13 -5.04 -8.78 -1.13
CA SER A 13 -4.76 -8.13 -2.42
C SER A 13 -3.38 -7.45 -2.49
N ARG A 14 -2.62 -7.42 -1.38
CA ARG A 14 -1.29 -6.79 -1.29
C ARG A 14 -0.18 -7.79 -0.97
N GLU A 15 -0.47 -8.83 -0.19
CA GLU A 15 0.49 -9.93 0.04
C GLU A 15 0.41 -10.98 -1.08
N SER A 16 1.55 -11.43 -1.59
CA SER A 16 1.60 -12.45 -2.65
C SER A 16 1.45 -13.86 -2.06
N CYS A 17 0.26 -14.44 -2.16
CA CYS A 17 0.02 -15.83 -1.75
C CYS A 17 0.96 -16.80 -2.49
N ARG A 18 1.70 -17.64 -1.75
CA ARG A 18 2.50 -18.74 -2.29
C ARG A 18 2.14 -20.06 -1.63
N LEU A 19 1.54 -20.95 -2.42
CA LEU A 19 1.08 -22.28 -1.97
C LEU A 19 2.22 -23.27 -1.73
N LYS A 20 3.45 -22.99 -2.19
CA LYS A 20 4.66 -23.75 -1.87
C LYS A 20 5.60 -22.90 -1.02
N ALA A 21 6.19 -23.50 0.01
CA ALA A 21 7.18 -22.87 0.86
C ALA A 21 8.39 -22.37 0.05
N TYR A 22 8.92 -21.21 0.43
CA TYR A 22 10.09 -20.59 -0.16
C TYR A 22 10.93 -19.91 0.92
N GLN A 23 12.24 -19.75 0.67
CA GLN A 23 13.06 -18.89 1.52
C GLN A 23 12.95 -17.44 1.06
N CYS A 24 12.64 -16.54 1.99
CA CYS A 24 12.72 -15.10 1.74
C CYS A 24 14.20 -14.65 1.69
N PRO A 25 14.52 -13.40 1.27
CA PRO A 25 15.89 -12.90 1.22
C PRO A 25 16.66 -12.88 2.55
N ALA A 26 15.98 -13.10 3.68
CA ALA A 26 16.60 -13.27 5.00
C ALA A 26 16.89 -14.75 5.37
N GLY A 27 16.62 -15.71 4.48
CA GLY A 27 16.81 -17.14 4.71
C GLY A 27 15.72 -17.83 5.54
N ILE A 28 14.63 -17.12 5.85
CA ILE A 28 13.51 -17.65 6.63
C ILE A 28 12.52 -18.34 5.69
N TRP A 29 12.06 -19.54 6.04
CA TRP A 29 10.99 -20.24 5.33
C TRP A 29 9.65 -19.52 5.48
N THR A 30 8.95 -19.33 4.37
CA THR A 30 7.73 -18.53 4.26
C THR A 30 6.73 -19.24 3.35
N ILE A 31 5.44 -19.18 3.66
CA ILE A 31 4.36 -19.80 2.86
C ILE A 31 3.06 -18.96 2.97
N GLY A 32 2.05 -19.28 2.14
CA GLY A 32 0.76 -18.58 2.15
C GLY A 32 0.94 -17.09 1.87
N TYR A 33 0.26 -16.25 2.66
CA TYR A 33 0.29 -14.77 2.54
C TYR A 33 1.50 -14.10 3.23
N GLY A 34 2.59 -14.84 3.47
CA GLY A 34 3.75 -14.35 4.22
C GLY A 34 3.90 -14.98 5.61
N HIS A 35 3.16 -16.04 5.90
CA HIS A 35 3.22 -16.79 7.15
C HIS A 35 4.61 -17.44 7.34
N THR A 36 5.13 -17.40 8.56
CA THR A 36 6.42 -18.00 8.95
C THR A 36 6.32 -18.64 10.34
N GLY A 37 6.81 -19.87 10.50
CA GLY A 37 6.84 -20.59 11.77
C GLY A 37 7.71 -21.85 11.68
N PRO A 38 7.98 -22.54 12.82
CA PRO A 38 8.76 -23.77 12.86
C PRO A 38 8.15 -24.94 12.05
N GLU A 39 6.86 -24.88 11.73
CA GLU A 39 6.16 -25.80 10.83
C GLU A 39 6.49 -25.57 9.35
N VAL A 40 6.98 -24.38 8.96
CA VAL A 40 7.26 -24.05 7.57
C VAL A 40 8.66 -24.54 7.18
N HIS A 41 8.71 -25.58 6.36
CA HIS A 41 9.95 -26.25 5.94
C HIS A 41 10.04 -26.43 4.42
N ASP A 42 11.17 -26.92 3.94
CA ASP A 42 11.38 -27.22 2.53
C ASP A 42 10.32 -28.19 1.99
N ASN A 43 9.92 -28.00 0.73
CA ASN A 43 8.89 -28.76 0.03
C ASN A 43 7.50 -28.84 0.71
N LEU A 44 7.22 -28.05 1.75
CA LEU A 44 5.84 -27.89 2.24
C LEU A 44 4.98 -27.22 1.15
N GLU A 45 3.83 -27.82 0.87
CA GLU A 45 2.79 -27.30 -0.04
C GLU A 45 1.44 -27.32 0.68
N ILE A 46 0.63 -26.28 0.45
CA ILE A 46 -0.68 -26.08 1.09
C ILE A 46 -1.73 -25.68 0.05
N THR A 47 -2.99 -25.98 0.33
CA THR A 47 -4.11 -25.48 -0.46
C THR A 47 -4.37 -23.99 -0.20
N GLN A 48 -5.12 -23.35 -1.10
CA GLN A 48 -5.58 -21.97 -0.89
C GLN A 48 -6.43 -21.82 0.38
N GLY A 49 -7.23 -22.83 0.75
CA GLY A 49 -8.00 -22.82 2.00
C GLY A 49 -7.11 -22.83 3.24
N GLU A 50 -6.03 -23.61 3.23
CA GLU A 50 -5.04 -23.62 4.31
C GLU A 50 -4.24 -22.30 4.37
N ALA A 51 -3.89 -21.71 3.22
CA ALA A 51 -3.27 -20.38 3.18
C ALA A 51 -4.19 -19.29 3.78
N ASP A 52 -5.50 -19.39 3.55
CA ASP A 52 -6.52 -18.51 4.15
C ASP A 52 -6.72 -18.75 5.65
N ILE A 53 -6.51 -19.97 6.15
CA ILE A 53 -6.53 -20.32 7.60
C ILE A 53 -5.27 -19.82 8.31
N LEU A 54 -4.09 -19.96 7.69
CA LEU A 54 -2.83 -19.43 8.21
C LEU A 54 -2.89 -17.89 8.33
N LEU A 55 -3.38 -17.20 7.30
CA LEU A 55 -3.57 -15.74 7.37
C LEU A 55 -4.52 -15.33 8.50
N GLN A 56 -5.64 -16.03 8.70
CA GLN A 56 -6.54 -15.74 9.83
C GLN A 56 -5.85 -15.96 11.19
N SER A 57 -5.03 -17.01 11.30
CA SER A 57 -4.24 -17.31 12.51
C SER A 57 -3.21 -16.21 12.81
N ASP A 58 -2.44 -15.76 11.80
CA ASP A 58 -1.51 -14.64 11.93
C ASP A 58 -2.23 -13.36 12.36
N LEU A 59 -3.38 -13.07 11.73
CA LEU A 59 -4.12 -11.84 11.97
C LEU A 59 -4.70 -11.74 13.39
N ILE A 60 -4.89 -12.85 14.12
CA ILE A 60 -5.22 -12.80 15.56
C ILE A 60 -4.11 -12.12 16.36
N ILE A 61 -2.84 -12.37 16.02
CA ILE A 61 -1.67 -11.78 16.69
C ILE A 61 -1.61 -10.27 16.43
N PHE A 62 -1.84 -9.86 15.18
CA PHE A 62 -1.86 -8.43 14.81
C PHE A 62 -3.12 -7.71 15.34
N ASP A 63 -4.29 -8.33 15.33
CA ASP A 63 -5.54 -7.80 15.92
C ASP A 63 -5.38 -7.53 17.43
N ALA A 64 -4.82 -8.49 18.17
CA ALA A 64 -4.53 -8.34 19.59
C ALA A 64 -3.39 -7.32 19.85
N GLY A 65 -2.39 -7.27 18.98
CA GLY A 65 -1.30 -6.29 19.04
C GLY A 65 -1.78 -4.86 18.84
N VAL A 66 -2.56 -4.61 17.77
CA VAL A 66 -3.15 -3.30 17.48
C VAL A 66 -4.16 -2.92 18.56
N SER A 67 -5.04 -3.81 19.00
CA SER A 67 -5.99 -3.54 20.10
C SER A 67 -5.32 -3.10 21.40
N ARG A 68 -4.10 -3.56 21.67
CA ARG A 68 -3.31 -3.16 22.86
C ARG A 68 -2.67 -1.78 22.71
N ILE A 69 -2.33 -1.39 21.49
CA ILE A 69 -1.67 -0.11 21.18
C ILE A 69 -2.72 0.99 20.97
N CYS A 70 -3.80 0.69 20.25
CA CYS A 70 -4.92 1.55 19.90
C CYS A 70 -6.23 0.83 20.30
N PRO A 71 -6.74 1.02 21.54
CA PRO A 71 -7.93 0.28 22.01
C PRO A 71 -9.25 0.82 21.44
N SER A 72 -9.27 2.12 21.15
CA SER A 72 -10.42 2.88 20.62
C SER A 72 -10.49 2.84 19.09
N GLY A 73 -11.46 3.56 18.51
CA GLY A 73 -11.66 3.66 17.06
C GLY A 73 -12.65 2.63 16.50
N THR A 74 -13.03 2.83 15.23
CA THR A 74 -13.99 1.99 14.51
C THR A 74 -13.33 0.77 13.86
N ASP A 75 -14.12 -0.26 13.51
CA ASP A 75 -13.58 -1.50 12.96
C ASP A 75 -12.82 -1.30 11.64
N CYS A 76 -13.21 -0.32 10.81
CA CYS A 76 -12.46 0.07 9.62
C CYS A 76 -11.14 0.79 9.94
N GLN A 77 -11.11 1.68 10.95
CA GLN A 77 -9.85 2.28 11.45
C GLN A 77 -8.90 1.20 11.98
N HIS A 78 -9.41 0.28 12.81
CA HIS A 78 -8.65 -0.85 13.35
C HIS A 78 -8.14 -1.77 12.24
N SER A 79 -8.98 -2.12 11.27
CA SER A 79 -8.62 -2.98 10.14
C SER A 79 -7.50 -2.39 9.28
N ALA A 80 -7.54 -1.09 9.00
CA ALA A 80 -6.48 -0.39 8.30
C ALA A 80 -5.17 -0.36 9.11
N MET A 81 -5.25 -0.14 10.42
CA MET A 81 -4.09 -0.20 11.32
C MET A 81 -3.48 -1.61 11.40
N VAL A 82 -4.29 -2.67 11.38
CA VAL A 82 -3.82 -4.06 11.29
C VAL A 82 -3.14 -4.34 9.95
N SER A 83 -3.70 -3.89 8.82
CA SER A 83 -3.07 -4.06 7.49
C SER A 83 -1.70 -3.36 7.39
N LEU A 84 -1.59 -2.17 7.98
CA LEU A 84 -0.31 -1.47 8.16
C LEU A 84 0.64 -2.27 9.06
N ALA A 85 0.17 -2.73 10.23
CA ALA A 85 0.98 -3.45 11.21
C ALA A 85 1.49 -4.81 10.70
N TYR A 86 0.71 -5.51 9.89
CA TYR A 86 1.12 -6.74 9.18
C TYR A 86 2.33 -6.43 8.27
N ASN A 87 2.25 -5.34 7.51
CA ASN A 87 3.28 -4.96 6.54
C ASN A 87 4.58 -4.40 7.14
N ILE A 88 4.51 -3.61 8.22
CA ILE A 88 5.69 -2.94 8.80
C ILE A 88 6.21 -3.63 10.07
N GLY A 89 5.47 -4.61 10.60
CA GLY A 89 5.70 -5.25 11.89
C GLY A 89 5.15 -4.43 13.07
N ILE A 90 4.56 -5.11 14.05
CA ILE A 90 3.85 -4.48 15.17
C ILE A 90 4.73 -3.51 15.99
N GLY A 91 6.03 -3.77 16.09
CA GLY A 91 7.00 -2.90 16.78
C GLY A 91 7.32 -1.59 16.04
N ASN A 92 7.12 -1.53 14.72
CA ASN A 92 7.21 -0.27 13.97
C ASN A 92 5.87 0.48 14.00
N PHE A 93 4.75 -0.26 13.95
CA PHE A 93 3.42 0.31 14.14
C PHE A 93 3.26 1.01 15.50
N SER A 94 3.74 0.41 16.61
CA SER A 94 3.65 1.01 17.94
C SER A 94 4.41 2.34 18.10
N ARG A 95 5.45 2.57 17.30
CA ARG A 95 6.21 3.83 17.24
C ARG A 95 5.75 4.78 16.14
N SER A 96 4.71 4.42 15.38
CA SER A 96 4.28 5.18 14.22
C SER A 96 3.55 6.48 14.58
N SER A 97 3.65 7.48 13.70
CA SER A 97 2.76 8.65 13.78
C SER A 97 1.28 8.27 13.63
N VAL A 98 0.95 7.17 12.93
CA VAL A 98 -0.44 6.67 12.82
C VAL A 98 -1.00 6.32 14.20
N ALA A 99 -0.34 5.42 14.93
CA ALA A 99 -0.76 5.03 16.27
C ALA A 99 -0.77 6.21 17.26
N ARG A 100 0.28 7.07 17.20
CA ARG A 100 0.38 8.27 18.05
C ARG A 100 -0.71 9.31 17.80
N LEU A 101 -1.17 9.46 16.55
CA LEU A 101 -2.24 10.40 16.20
C LEU A 101 -3.63 9.79 16.43
N HIS A 102 -3.81 8.49 16.15
CA HIS A 102 -5.03 7.75 16.48
C HIS A 102 -5.33 7.83 17.99
N ASN A 103 -4.34 7.57 18.84
CA ASN A 103 -4.47 7.67 20.30
C ASN A 103 -4.59 9.11 20.84
N ALA A 104 -4.43 10.12 19.97
CA ALA A 104 -4.71 11.51 20.27
C ALA A 104 -6.03 11.97 19.61
N GLU A 105 -6.85 11.03 19.13
CA GLU A 105 -8.14 11.23 18.43
C GLU A 105 -8.04 12.09 17.16
N LYS A 106 -6.81 12.26 16.66
CA LYS A 106 -6.43 13.02 15.46
C LYS A 106 -6.59 12.16 14.22
N TYR A 107 -7.81 11.71 13.96
CA TYR A 107 -8.12 10.73 12.93
C TYR A 107 -7.73 11.20 11.52
N ALA A 108 -7.93 12.48 11.19
CA ALA A 108 -7.53 13.05 9.90
C ALA A 108 -6.01 13.05 9.69
N GLU A 109 -5.23 13.50 10.67
CA GLU A 109 -3.76 13.45 10.58
C GLU A 109 -3.22 12.01 10.65
N ALA A 110 -3.88 11.11 11.40
CA ALA A 110 -3.54 9.70 11.46
C ALA A 110 -3.69 9.02 10.09
N ALA A 111 -4.77 9.29 9.36
CA ALA A 111 -4.97 8.81 7.99
C ALA A 111 -3.86 9.31 7.04
N GLN A 112 -3.49 10.58 7.12
CA GLN A 112 -2.37 11.14 6.35
C GLN A 112 -1.03 10.49 6.72
N ALA A 113 -0.82 10.14 8.00
CA ALA A 113 0.42 9.53 8.49
C ALA A 113 0.70 8.12 7.95
N PHE A 114 -0.27 7.42 7.34
CA PHE A 114 -0.01 6.18 6.59
C PHE A 114 1.00 6.42 5.46
N ALA A 115 0.93 7.57 4.78
CA ALA A 115 1.80 7.89 3.64
C ALA A 115 3.29 7.97 4.00
N LEU A 116 3.64 8.11 5.28
CA LEU A 116 5.02 8.10 5.77
C LEU A 116 5.69 6.71 5.62
N TRP A 117 4.89 5.64 5.63
CA TRP A 117 5.35 4.25 5.53
C TRP A 117 5.38 3.77 4.07
N ASN A 118 5.94 4.59 3.18
CA ASN A 118 6.03 4.34 1.74
C ASN A 118 7.44 4.00 1.22
N LYS A 119 8.42 3.80 2.11
CA LYS A 119 9.84 3.57 1.77
C LYS A 119 10.35 2.19 2.16
N ALA A 120 11.27 1.65 1.36
CA ALA A 120 12.15 0.55 1.73
C ALA A 120 13.60 0.93 1.38
N ALA A 121 14.57 0.61 2.25
CA ALA A 121 15.97 1.02 2.11
C ALA A 121 16.16 2.53 1.78
N GLY A 122 15.29 3.40 2.30
CA GLY A 122 15.28 4.84 2.04
C GLY A 122 14.59 5.28 0.73
N VAL A 123 14.34 4.37 -0.21
CA VAL A 123 13.72 4.63 -1.51
C VAL A 123 12.19 4.51 -1.41
N VAL A 124 11.45 5.47 -2.00
CA VAL A 124 9.97 5.42 -2.09
C VAL A 124 9.55 4.35 -3.10
N LEU A 125 8.64 3.46 -2.71
CA LEU A 125 8.12 2.41 -3.59
C LEU A 125 6.66 2.69 -3.99
N ALA A 126 6.37 2.76 -5.29
CA ALA A 126 5.02 3.01 -5.80
C ALA A 126 3.96 2.00 -5.30
N GLY A 127 4.35 0.72 -5.14
CA GLY A 127 3.48 -0.30 -4.55
C GLY A 127 3.11 -0.01 -3.09
N LEU A 128 4.04 0.52 -2.28
CA LEU A 128 3.75 0.97 -0.92
C LEU A 128 2.90 2.25 -0.93
N VAL A 129 3.16 3.22 -1.80
CA VAL A 129 2.32 4.43 -1.94
C VAL A 129 0.86 4.03 -2.23
N SER A 130 0.63 3.13 -3.19
CA SER A 130 -0.70 2.59 -3.51
C SER A 130 -1.34 1.84 -2.34
N ARG A 131 -0.56 1.07 -1.58
CA ARG A 131 -1.04 0.35 -0.39
C ARG A 131 -1.45 1.30 0.72
N ARG A 132 -0.59 2.25 1.09
CA ARG A 132 -0.85 3.26 2.12
C ARG A 132 -2.08 4.12 1.81
N ALA A 133 -2.29 4.47 0.53
CA ALA A 133 -3.48 5.19 0.10
C ALA A 133 -4.78 4.36 0.29
N ALA A 134 -4.75 3.07 -0.03
CA ALA A 134 -5.89 2.18 0.18
C ALA A 134 -6.18 1.90 1.68
N GLU A 135 -5.14 1.75 2.50
CA GLU A 135 -5.27 1.65 3.95
C GLU A 135 -5.84 2.94 4.57
N ALA A 136 -5.37 4.12 4.14
CA ALA A 136 -5.91 5.40 4.59
C ALA A 136 -7.38 5.62 4.15
N ALA A 137 -7.75 5.14 2.96
CA ALA A 137 -9.14 5.17 2.49
C ALA A 137 -10.05 4.28 3.35
N LEU A 138 -9.62 3.05 3.66
CA LEU A 138 -10.33 2.15 4.57
C LEU A 138 -10.45 2.78 5.98
N TYR A 139 -9.35 3.37 6.49
CA TYR A 139 -9.33 4.01 7.80
C TYR A 139 -10.36 5.16 7.93
N LEU A 140 -10.62 5.90 6.85
CA LEU A 140 -11.58 7.00 6.81
C LEU A 140 -13.02 6.58 6.49
N GLN A 141 -13.24 5.33 6.05
CA GLN A 141 -14.54 4.87 5.54
C GLN A 141 -15.68 5.01 6.55
N ASP A 142 -15.43 4.57 7.80
CA ASP A 142 -16.36 4.67 8.93
C ASP A 142 -15.78 5.57 10.04
N ALA A 143 -15.13 6.68 9.67
CA ALA A 143 -14.64 7.63 10.66
C ALA A 143 -15.81 8.36 11.35
N PRO A 144 -15.75 8.66 12.66
CA PRO A 144 -16.70 9.55 13.32
C PRO A 144 -16.82 10.88 12.56
N ALA A 145 -18.03 11.42 12.43
CA ALA A 145 -18.35 12.55 11.55
C ALA A 145 -17.84 13.93 12.03
N GLU A 146 -16.76 13.96 12.81
CA GLU A 146 -16.16 15.13 13.44
C GLU A 146 -14.65 15.09 13.18
N ASN A 147 -14.07 16.21 12.73
CA ASN A 147 -12.74 16.32 12.10
C ASN A 147 -12.60 15.80 10.66
N VAL A 148 -13.69 15.73 9.89
CA VAL A 148 -13.61 16.32 8.54
C VAL A 148 -13.53 17.83 8.77
N PRO A 149 -12.47 18.55 8.37
CA PRO A 149 -12.49 20.00 8.40
C PRO A 149 -13.64 20.44 7.51
N ASN A 150 -14.61 21.19 8.05
CA ASN A 150 -15.66 21.80 7.23
C ASN A 150 -14.97 22.61 6.15
N GLY A 151 -15.07 22.14 4.90
CA GLY A 151 -14.44 22.80 3.78
C GLY A 151 -15.08 24.17 3.61
N GLU A 152 -14.37 25.23 4.04
CA GLU A 152 -14.55 26.55 3.46
C GLU A 152 -14.37 26.38 1.95
N GLY A 153 -15.48 26.22 1.23
CA GLY A 153 -15.51 25.62 -0.10
C GLY A 153 -14.45 26.25 -0.99
N GLU A 154 -13.60 25.40 -1.57
CA GLU A 154 -12.32 25.78 -2.18
C GLU A 154 -12.45 27.10 -2.93
N LYS A 155 -11.93 28.18 -2.32
CA LYS A 155 -12.01 29.53 -2.89
C LYS A 155 -11.39 29.45 -4.29
N PRO A 156 -12.20 29.54 -5.37
CA PRO A 156 -11.81 29.01 -6.66
C PRO A 156 -10.55 29.72 -7.10
N LEU A 157 -9.51 28.97 -7.47
CA LEU A 157 -8.20 29.53 -7.83
C LEU A 157 -8.38 30.45 -9.05
N VAL A 158 -8.51 31.75 -8.79
CA VAL A 158 -8.91 32.74 -9.79
C VAL A 158 -7.78 32.93 -10.79
N ALA A 159 -7.87 32.17 -11.89
CA ALA A 159 -7.17 32.30 -13.16
C ALA A 159 -5.79 32.98 -13.09
N SER A 160 -4.72 32.17 -13.03
CA SER A 160 -3.39 32.66 -13.38
C SER A 160 -3.44 33.34 -14.75
N ARG A 161 -3.05 34.61 -14.80
CA ARG A 161 -3.57 35.58 -15.79
C ARG A 161 -2.86 35.52 -17.16
N THR A 162 -2.49 34.32 -17.62
CA THR A 162 -1.69 34.09 -18.84
C THR A 162 -2.07 32.82 -19.61
N ILE A 163 -3.37 32.59 -19.87
CA ILE A 163 -3.80 31.83 -21.06
C ILE A 163 -4.93 32.62 -21.75
N ASN A 164 -4.66 33.13 -22.95
CA ASN A 164 -5.70 33.57 -23.88
C ASN A 164 -6.22 32.34 -24.64
N GLY A 165 -7.47 31.95 -24.42
CA GLY A 165 -8.02 30.73 -25.03
C GLY A 165 -9.49 30.46 -24.69
N GLN A 166 -10.39 31.22 -25.34
CA GLN A 166 -11.81 30.92 -25.58
C GLN A 166 -12.63 30.19 -24.48
N ALA A 167 -13.53 30.94 -23.82
CA ALA A 167 -14.83 30.40 -23.38
C ALA A 167 -15.69 30.05 -24.64
N ILE A 168 -16.84 29.36 -24.63
CA ILE A 168 -18.08 29.34 -23.80
C ILE A 168 -18.76 27.97 -24.13
N ALA A 169 -19.47 27.18 -23.31
CA ALA A 169 -19.81 27.04 -21.87
C ALA A 169 -20.44 25.62 -21.70
N GLY A 170 -20.91 25.10 -20.55
CA GLY A 170 -21.06 25.59 -19.18
C GLY A 170 -21.96 24.66 -18.32
N ALA A 171 -22.57 25.22 -17.27
CA ALA A 171 -23.66 24.67 -16.44
C ALA A 171 -23.38 23.39 -15.61
N GLY A 172 -23.40 23.53 -14.27
CA GLY A 172 -23.56 22.43 -13.32
C GLY A 172 -25.03 22.21 -12.90
N ALA A 173 -25.22 21.45 -11.82
CA ALA A 173 -26.52 21.12 -11.19
C ALA A 173 -27.42 20.10 -11.94
N ALA A 174 -26.97 18.84 -11.99
CA ALA A 174 -27.85 17.67 -12.11
C ALA A 174 -27.35 16.55 -11.18
N ALA A 175 -27.87 16.50 -9.95
CA ALA A 175 -27.57 15.42 -9.01
C ALA A 175 -28.22 14.09 -9.45
N THR A 176 -27.74 12.98 -8.86
CA THR A 176 -28.29 11.60 -8.91
C THR A 176 -28.52 10.90 -10.25
N ALA A 177 -28.56 11.58 -11.40
CA ALA A 177 -28.82 10.93 -12.69
C ALA A 177 -27.57 10.42 -13.45
N GLY A 178 -26.37 10.96 -13.17
CA GLY A 178 -25.20 10.78 -14.04
C GLY A 178 -24.41 9.48 -13.91
N LEU A 179 -24.56 8.73 -12.81
CA LEU A 179 -23.61 7.64 -12.47
C LEU A 179 -23.67 6.43 -13.43
N SER A 180 -24.82 6.20 -14.08
CA SER A 180 -24.99 5.14 -15.09
C SER A 180 -24.19 5.43 -16.37
N SER A 181 -24.18 6.67 -16.87
CA SER A 181 -23.55 7.04 -18.15
C SER A 181 -22.02 7.00 -18.14
N PHE A 182 -21.38 7.04 -16.96
CA PHE A 182 -19.92 6.91 -16.86
C PHE A 182 -19.41 5.49 -17.12
N LYS A 183 -20.27 4.47 -17.04
CA LYS A 183 -19.85 3.06 -17.23
C LYS A 183 -19.55 2.73 -18.69
N ASP A 184 -20.33 3.26 -19.63
CA ASP A 184 -20.19 3.00 -21.07
C ASP A 184 -19.19 3.97 -21.75
N SER A 185 -18.96 5.15 -21.16
CA SER A 185 -18.09 6.20 -21.72
C SER A 185 -16.58 5.90 -21.69
N ALA A 186 -16.17 4.80 -21.06
CA ALA A 186 -14.76 4.41 -20.90
C ALA A 186 -14.21 3.51 -22.03
N VAL A 187 -15.08 2.88 -22.83
CA VAL A 187 -14.70 1.78 -23.74
C VAL A 187 -14.41 2.25 -25.18
N THR A 188 -14.92 3.41 -25.60
CA THR A 188 -14.94 3.83 -27.01
C THR A 188 -14.34 5.23 -27.26
N ARG A 189 -13.04 5.40 -26.98
CA ARG A 189 -12.24 6.54 -27.46
C ARG A 189 -11.14 6.10 -28.44
N PRO A 190 -11.38 6.14 -29.76
CA PRO A 190 -10.30 5.92 -30.73
C PRO A 190 -9.30 7.08 -30.65
N GLY A 191 -8.03 6.76 -30.40
CA GLY A 191 -6.95 7.76 -30.31
C GLY A 191 -5.87 7.46 -29.27
N TRP A 192 -6.10 6.53 -28.32
CA TRP A 192 -5.09 6.16 -27.31
C TRP A 192 -4.22 4.95 -27.70
N GLN A 193 -4.66 4.07 -28.60
CA GLN A 193 -3.83 2.91 -29.01
C GLN A 193 -2.55 3.30 -29.76
N GLY A 194 -2.54 4.37 -30.56
CA GLY A 194 -1.36 4.79 -31.33
C GLY A 194 -0.23 5.27 -30.42
N THR A 195 -0.51 6.29 -29.60
CA THR A 195 0.44 6.95 -28.69
C THR A 195 1.09 6.02 -27.67
N VAL A 196 0.45 4.90 -27.32
CA VAL A 196 1.02 3.88 -26.42
C VAL A 196 1.97 2.94 -27.19
N ASN A 197 1.62 2.54 -28.42
CA ASN A 197 2.45 1.67 -29.24
C ASN A 197 3.77 2.35 -29.66
N ASP A 198 3.71 3.63 -30.02
CA ASP A 198 4.90 4.41 -30.45
C ASP A 198 5.94 4.60 -29.32
N LEU A 199 5.50 4.53 -28.05
CA LEU A 199 6.38 4.63 -26.88
C LEU A 199 6.94 3.28 -26.41
N MET A 200 6.32 2.17 -26.81
CA MET A 200 6.69 0.82 -26.38
C MET A 200 8.17 0.44 -26.58
N PRO A 201 8.83 0.72 -27.73
CA PRO A 201 10.24 0.34 -27.92
C PRO A 201 11.21 1.10 -26.99
N TYR A 202 10.85 2.28 -26.49
CA TYR A 202 11.69 3.05 -25.54
C TYR A 202 11.69 2.41 -24.15
N PHE A 203 10.52 1.94 -23.67
CA PHE A 203 10.45 1.16 -22.43
C PHE A 203 11.23 -0.16 -22.55
N ASP A 204 11.24 -0.77 -23.73
CA ASP A 204 11.91 -2.05 -23.98
C ASP A 204 13.45 -1.96 -24.04
N GLN A 205 14.01 -0.77 -24.28
CA GLN A 205 15.43 -0.49 -24.03
C GLN A 205 15.69 -0.17 -22.55
N LEU A 206 14.81 0.60 -21.90
CA LEU A 206 15.00 1.06 -20.52
C LEU A 206 15.04 -0.11 -19.51
N LYS A 207 14.27 -1.18 -19.74
CA LYS A 207 14.25 -2.37 -18.87
C LYS A 207 15.65 -3.00 -18.66
N TRP A 208 16.47 -3.02 -19.70
CA TRP A 208 17.83 -3.59 -19.64
C TRP A 208 18.81 -2.68 -18.90
N VAL A 209 18.67 -1.36 -19.04
CA VAL A 209 19.45 -0.37 -18.28
C VAL A 209 19.13 -0.48 -16.78
N VAL A 210 17.84 -0.54 -16.42
CA VAL A 210 17.40 -0.72 -15.03
C VAL A 210 17.92 -2.04 -14.46
N LEU A 211 17.82 -3.15 -15.21
CA LEU A 211 18.33 -4.45 -14.79
C LEU A 211 19.85 -4.43 -14.56
N ALA A 212 20.62 -3.80 -15.46
CA ALA A 212 22.07 -3.66 -15.33
C ALA A 212 22.47 -2.85 -14.08
N VAL A 213 21.79 -1.74 -13.80
CA VAL A 213 22.02 -0.94 -12.58
C VAL A 213 21.72 -1.73 -11.30
N VAL A 214 20.64 -2.51 -11.28
CA VAL A 214 20.30 -3.39 -10.14
C VAL A 214 21.36 -4.47 -9.93
N ILE A 215 21.79 -5.16 -11.00
CA ILE A 215 22.86 -6.17 -10.94
C ILE A 215 24.18 -5.56 -10.45
N PHE A 216 24.54 -4.37 -10.94
CA PHE A 216 25.76 -3.67 -10.51
C PHE A 216 25.71 -3.29 -9.02
N GLY A 217 24.58 -2.78 -8.53
CA GLY A 217 24.40 -2.45 -7.11
C GLY A 217 24.48 -3.67 -6.18
N ILE A 218 23.89 -4.81 -6.61
CA ILE A 218 24.04 -6.10 -5.91
C ILE A 218 25.51 -6.55 -5.93
N GLY A 219 26.18 -6.46 -7.08
CA GLY A 219 27.60 -6.79 -7.23
C GLY A 219 28.51 -5.99 -6.31
N MET A 220 28.34 -4.66 -6.23
CA MET A 220 29.06 -3.80 -5.28
C MET A 220 28.79 -4.20 -3.82
N THR A 221 27.55 -4.52 -3.48
CA THR A 221 27.16 -4.91 -2.10
C THR A 221 27.79 -6.24 -1.70
N LEU A 222 27.85 -7.21 -2.63
CA LEU A 222 28.53 -8.49 -2.41
C LEU A 222 30.05 -8.33 -2.37
N TYR A 223 30.63 -7.46 -3.20
CA TYR A 223 32.06 -7.15 -3.20
C TYR A 223 32.49 -6.52 -1.87
N ALA A 224 31.79 -5.49 -1.38
CA ALA A 224 32.06 -4.89 -0.07
C ALA A 224 32.00 -5.95 1.05
N ARG A 225 30.92 -6.74 1.10
CA ARG A 225 30.74 -7.81 2.10
C ARG A 225 31.68 -9.02 1.95
N TRP A 226 32.47 -9.07 0.88
CA TRP A 226 33.59 -10.00 0.69
C TRP A 226 34.91 -9.34 1.13
N HIS A 227 35.15 -8.10 0.71
CA HIS A 227 36.28 -7.25 1.08
C HIS A 227 36.43 -7.12 2.60
N ASP A 228 35.34 -6.76 3.31
CA ASP A 228 35.31 -6.62 4.77
C ASP A 228 35.73 -7.91 5.51
N ARG A 229 35.42 -9.08 4.94
CA ARG A 229 35.81 -10.38 5.51
C ARG A 229 37.27 -10.74 5.25
N HIS A 230 37.88 -10.20 4.21
CA HIS A 230 39.28 -10.45 3.86
C HIS A 230 40.24 -9.41 4.48
N GLU A 231 39.79 -8.19 4.77
CA GLU A 231 40.59 -7.19 5.49
C GLU A 231 40.46 -7.25 7.03
N GLY A 232 39.60 -8.12 7.56
CA GLY A 232 39.61 -8.51 8.98
C GLY A 232 39.16 -7.41 9.97
N ARG A 233 38.38 -6.44 9.52
CA ARG A 233 37.86 -5.34 10.35
C ARG A 233 36.42 -5.64 10.79
N VAL A 234 36.29 -6.13 12.02
CA VAL A 234 35.02 -6.35 12.74
C VAL A 234 34.74 -5.16 13.67
#